data_AF-E9DAD5-F1
#
_entry.id   AF-E9DAD5-F1
#
_cell.length_a   1.000
_cell.length_b   1.000
_cell.length_c   1.000
_cell.angle_alpha   90.00
_cell.angle_beta   90.00
_cell.angle_gamma   90.00
#
_symmetry.space_group_name_H-M   'P 1'
#
loop_
_entity.id
_entity.type
_entity.pdbx_description
1 polymer ?
#
loop_
_entity_poly.entity_id
_entity_poly.type
_entity_poly.pdbx_seq_one_letter_code
_entity_poly.pdbx_strand_id
1 'polypeptide(L)'
;MYCSQGGSFPEQPSSATKFDPPLPRDLNSSNLERLRQVFQKKKKRCRRLDADNHVPAIISQQNLKEALDRAKVQPHDLKTNLPEKYPMLHFHNSELRGLHGRHRVQVVSELLPPVDRWWTVDLYLDDVGEELRISLLEEYANQRNPTNGEIYRKIRQYEEEQNEPFQQRWLARLLRCNRERLEQLDNRRNRRLRQGFNALLAISGLWGREMRISMIHRLVEILNYLESVKEFWSSLVDHHPIAMKRIDQDTVEKLQLMARRASRVDAQAAYGFILSGQAFAGFSETERRTIWTRMERFGGLVPSLHTFFEDCKYLESCAQCIKRLFSPPDESIWKSITPMLVTSPETEEDCLVQTSESTFRQTRMAGMERLDIAYRQVWLYAMRHYPSMPADPKNNDDLLAKPNRAKADECVVYQMAALAHRLGFRSTEITELMNQSPDRQIARPALLKARKPGRFRYNPQVFETLVDRIVDCFSTADPDEPRTTPSSQNTYTQTAVSTPPSTQSTANGVRC
;
A
#
# COMPACT_ATOMS: atom_id res chain seq x y z
N MET A 1 -12.68 -36.70 15.65
CA MET A 1 -12.05 -37.40 16.80
C MET A 1 -10.93 -36.48 17.29
N TYR A 2 -10.97 -36.02 18.55
CA TYR A 2 -9.98 -35.09 19.13
C TYR A 2 -8.80 -35.89 19.73
N CYS A 3 -7.56 -35.51 19.40
CA CYS A 3 -6.33 -36.04 20.00
C CYS A 3 -5.25 -34.94 19.98
N SER A 4 -4.95 -34.34 21.14
CA SER A 4 -3.76 -33.51 21.34
C SER A 4 -2.62 -34.38 21.85
N GLN A 5 -1.47 -34.42 21.19
CA GLN A 5 -0.36 -35.32 21.54
C GLN A 5 1.01 -34.64 21.49
N GLY A 6 1.96 -35.07 22.31
CA GLY A 6 3.35 -34.63 22.28
C GLY A 6 4.17 -35.53 21.35
N GLY A 7 4.53 -35.07 20.15
CA GLY A 7 5.41 -35.85 19.26
C GLY A 7 6.87 -35.46 19.47
N SER A 8 7.77 -36.43 19.66
CA SER A 8 9.21 -36.17 19.48
C SER A 8 9.62 -36.49 18.06
N PHE A 9 10.31 -35.55 17.43
CA PHE A 9 10.97 -35.79 16.16
C PHE A 9 12.31 -36.48 16.43
N PRO A 10 12.62 -37.61 15.76
CA PRO A 10 13.99 -38.07 15.73
C PRO A 10 14.82 -37.13 14.84
N GLU A 11 15.98 -36.72 15.36
CA GLU A 11 17.15 -36.03 14.77
C GLU A 11 16.99 -34.82 13.83
N GLN A 12 15.88 -34.61 13.12
CA GLN A 12 15.60 -33.43 12.31
C GLN A 12 14.07 -33.17 12.25
N PRO A 13 13.55 -32.09 12.87
CA PRO A 13 12.10 -31.78 12.85
C PRO A 13 11.53 -31.58 11.45
N SER A 14 12.39 -31.36 10.45
CA SER A 14 12.04 -31.22 9.04
C SER A 14 11.79 -32.54 8.31
N SER A 15 12.15 -33.71 8.87
CA SER A 15 12.13 -34.97 8.10
C SER A 15 10.85 -35.80 8.29
N ALA A 16 10.16 -35.71 9.43
CA ALA A 16 8.95 -36.50 9.70
C ALA A 16 7.65 -35.87 9.20
N THR A 17 7.56 -34.53 9.11
CA THR A 17 6.34 -33.81 8.70
C THR A 17 6.46 -33.25 7.29
N LYS A 18 5.59 -33.73 6.40
CA LYS A 18 5.46 -33.20 5.04
C LYS A 18 4.36 -32.14 4.98
N PHE A 19 4.65 -31.00 4.37
CA PHE A 19 3.66 -29.94 4.10
C PHE A 19 3.40 -29.91 2.60
N ASP A 20 2.30 -30.54 2.16
CA ASP A 20 1.94 -30.60 0.75
C ASP A 20 1.15 -29.34 0.31
N PRO A 21 1.39 -28.80 -0.88
CA PRO A 21 0.59 -27.70 -1.44
C PRO A 21 -0.86 -28.14 -1.74
N PRO A 22 -1.85 -27.24 -1.69
CA PRO A 22 -1.73 -25.79 -1.47
C PRO A 22 -1.53 -25.44 0.01
N LEU A 23 -0.45 -24.69 0.29
CA LEU A 23 -0.11 -24.28 1.64
C LEU A 23 -0.94 -23.05 2.04
N PRO A 24 -1.46 -22.96 3.29
CA PRO A 24 -2.19 -21.79 3.75
C PRO A 24 -1.38 -20.49 3.67
N ARG A 25 -0.06 -20.59 3.88
CA ARG A 25 0.90 -19.47 3.84
C ARG A 25 2.27 -19.95 3.37
N ASP A 26 2.93 -19.12 2.56
CA ASP A 26 4.34 -19.30 2.22
C ASP A 26 5.26 -19.02 3.43
N LEU A 27 6.47 -19.58 3.40
CA LEU A 27 7.49 -19.23 4.38
C LEU A 27 7.83 -17.74 4.26
N ASN A 28 7.84 -17.05 5.41
CA ASN A 28 8.07 -15.62 5.48
C ASN A 28 9.18 -15.37 6.52
N SER A 29 10.26 -14.72 6.07
CA SER A 29 11.46 -14.41 6.83
C SER A 29 11.16 -13.60 8.11
N SER A 30 10.33 -12.56 8.01
CA SER A 30 9.90 -11.74 9.15
C SER A 30 9.15 -12.56 10.20
N ASN A 31 8.33 -13.53 9.78
CA ASN A 31 7.63 -14.40 10.72
C ASN A 31 8.57 -15.43 11.36
N LEU A 32 9.52 -15.99 10.59
CA LEU A 32 10.57 -16.86 11.13
C LEU A 32 11.38 -16.11 12.19
N GLU A 33 11.82 -14.89 11.89
CA GLU A 33 12.63 -14.06 12.80
C GLU A 33 11.85 -13.67 14.06
N ARG A 34 10.57 -13.27 13.92
CA ARG A 34 9.69 -13.03 15.07
C ARG A 34 9.58 -14.27 15.95
N LEU A 35 9.36 -15.45 15.36
CA LEU A 35 9.29 -16.71 16.10
C LEU A 35 10.63 -17.06 16.75
N ARG A 36 11.76 -16.80 16.08
CA ARG A 36 13.10 -16.97 16.67
C ARG A 36 13.24 -16.10 17.92
N GLN A 37 12.91 -14.82 17.84
CA GLN A 37 12.96 -13.91 18.98
C GLN A 37 12.02 -14.31 20.12
N VAL A 38 10.82 -14.82 19.79
CA VAL A 38 9.85 -15.32 20.78
C VAL A 38 10.40 -16.53 21.53
N PHE A 39 11.06 -17.46 20.84
CA PHE A 39 11.64 -18.65 21.46
C PHE A 39 13.01 -18.40 22.13
N GLN A 40 13.78 -17.41 21.67
CA GLN A 40 15.08 -17.04 22.26
C GLN A 40 14.95 -16.14 23.49
N LYS A 41 13.87 -15.35 23.64
CA LYS A 41 13.66 -14.53 24.85
C LYS A 41 13.47 -15.45 26.07
N LYS A 42 14.57 -15.71 26.77
CA LYS A 42 14.77 -16.58 27.97
C LYS A 42 13.69 -16.51 29.08
N LYS A 43 12.76 -15.54 29.05
CA LYS A 43 11.63 -15.42 30.01
C LYS A 43 10.31 -16.06 29.55
N LYS A 44 10.11 -16.32 28.25
CA LYS A 44 8.99 -17.15 27.77
C LYS A 44 9.57 -18.52 27.46
N ARG A 45 9.55 -19.46 28.42
CA ARG A 45 9.84 -20.88 28.15
C ARG A 45 9.11 -21.28 26.86
N CYS A 46 9.75 -22.03 25.97
CA CYS A 46 9.13 -22.51 24.74
C CYS A 46 7.83 -23.26 25.12
N ARG A 47 6.66 -22.63 24.95
CA ARG A 47 5.39 -23.13 25.50
C ARG A 47 4.77 -24.16 24.58
N ARG A 48 5.48 -25.27 24.38
CA ARG A 48 5.12 -26.34 23.43
C ARG A 48 3.80 -27.03 23.80
N LEU A 49 3.46 -27.00 25.08
CA LEU A 49 2.27 -27.60 25.67
C LEU A 49 1.04 -26.69 25.62
N ASP A 50 1.18 -25.42 25.23
CA ASP A 50 0.03 -24.55 25.01
C ASP A 50 -0.66 -25.01 23.71
N ALA A 51 -1.97 -25.23 23.74
CA ALA A 51 -2.77 -25.64 22.56
C ALA A 51 -2.55 -24.71 21.35
N ASP A 52 -2.35 -23.40 21.60
CA ASP A 52 -2.03 -22.43 20.56
C ASP A 52 -0.71 -22.74 19.84
N ASN A 53 0.20 -23.52 20.41
CA ASN A 53 1.47 -23.87 19.80
C ASN A 53 1.47 -25.23 19.13
N HIS A 54 0.40 -26.02 19.23
CA HIS A 54 0.32 -27.33 18.61
C HIS A 54 0.37 -27.25 17.07
N VAL A 55 0.80 -28.35 16.46
CA VAL A 55 0.85 -28.52 15.01
C VAL A 55 -0.22 -29.52 14.61
N PRO A 56 -1.30 -29.12 13.92
CA PRO A 56 -2.26 -30.10 13.41
C PRO A 56 -1.64 -30.89 12.25
N ALA A 57 -1.74 -32.22 12.29
CA ALA A 57 -1.21 -33.12 11.28
C ALA A 57 -2.17 -34.27 10.98
N ILE A 58 -2.18 -34.69 9.72
CA ILE A 58 -2.91 -35.86 9.23
C ILE A 58 -1.98 -37.07 9.20
N ILE A 59 -2.48 -38.22 9.64
CA ILE A 59 -1.78 -39.51 9.66
C ILE A 59 -2.70 -40.62 9.15
N SER A 60 -2.14 -41.60 8.45
CA SER A 60 -2.90 -42.80 8.07
C SER A 60 -3.14 -43.70 9.27
N GLN A 61 -4.22 -44.47 9.25
CA GLN A 61 -4.53 -45.39 10.34
C GLN A 61 -3.42 -46.45 10.57
N GLN A 62 -2.76 -46.89 9.49
CA GLN A 62 -1.64 -47.83 9.57
C GLN A 62 -0.44 -47.20 10.29
N ASN A 63 -0.02 -46.00 9.88
CA ASN A 63 1.15 -45.33 10.47
C ASN A 63 0.91 -44.98 11.95
N LEU A 64 -0.32 -44.61 12.31
CA LEU A 64 -0.68 -44.36 13.70
C LEU A 64 -0.54 -45.62 14.57
N LYS A 65 -1.00 -46.77 14.05
CA LYS A 65 -0.90 -48.05 14.76
C LYS A 65 0.57 -48.44 14.98
N GLU A 66 1.39 -48.35 13.93
CA GLU A 66 2.83 -48.63 14.02
C GLU A 66 3.54 -47.71 15.03
N ALA A 67 3.18 -46.43 15.07
CA ALA A 67 3.73 -45.48 16.04
C ALA A 67 3.34 -45.82 17.49
N LEU A 68 2.09 -46.24 17.72
CA LEU A 68 1.59 -46.65 19.04
C LEU A 68 2.25 -47.94 19.53
N ASP A 69 2.39 -48.93 18.65
CA ASP A 69 3.02 -50.21 18.97
C ASP A 69 4.49 -50.01 19.37
N ARG A 70 5.22 -49.12 18.67
CA ARG A 70 6.60 -48.74 19.03
C ARG A 70 6.68 -48.04 20.37
N ALA A 71 5.76 -47.12 20.64
CA ALA A 71 5.73 -46.35 21.88
C ALA A 71 5.18 -47.15 23.08
N LYS A 72 4.58 -48.33 22.83
CA LYS A 72 3.84 -49.12 23.83
C LYS A 72 2.73 -48.32 24.51
N VAL A 73 2.06 -47.47 23.73
CA VAL A 73 0.99 -46.57 24.19
C VAL A 73 -0.34 -47.06 23.64
N GLN A 74 -1.39 -47.05 24.45
CA GLN A 74 -2.71 -47.46 23.99
C GLN A 74 -3.45 -46.27 23.33
N PRO A 75 -4.34 -46.52 22.35
CA PRO A 75 -5.09 -45.44 21.69
C PRO A 75 -5.90 -44.55 22.64
N HIS A 76 -6.28 -45.04 23.82
CA HIS A 76 -7.02 -44.26 24.81
C HIS A 76 -6.14 -43.24 25.55
N ASP A 77 -4.84 -43.53 25.71
CA ASP A 77 -3.86 -42.62 26.33
C ASP A 77 -3.66 -41.35 25.50
N LEU A 78 -3.94 -41.43 24.20
CA LEU A 78 -3.89 -40.29 23.28
C LEU A 78 -5.00 -39.26 23.52
N LYS A 79 -6.08 -39.62 24.22
CA LYS A 79 -7.25 -38.75 24.48
C LYS A 79 -7.12 -37.93 25.77
N THR A 80 -5.92 -37.83 26.32
CA THR A 80 -5.66 -37.04 27.52
C THR A 80 -5.67 -35.54 27.22
N ASN A 81 -6.29 -34.74 28.10
CA ASN A 81 -6.26 -33.28 28.05
C ASN A 81 -5.19 -32.68 28.98
N LEU A 82 -4.41 -33.52 29.66
CA LEU A 82 -3.36 -33.09 30.59
C LEU A 82 -2.03 -32.99 29.85
N PRO A 83 -1.46 -31.78 29.66
CA PRO A 83 -0.27 -31.62 28.84
C PRO A 83 0.98 -32.34 29.40
N GLU A 84 1.04 -32.55 30.70
CA GLU A 84 2.12 -33.28 31.38
C GLU A 84 2.09 -34.79 31.12
N LYS A 85 0.97 -35.32 30.60
CA LYS A 85 0.76 -36.75 30.34
C LYS A 85 0.74 -37.09 28.86
N TYR A 86 1.18 -36.17 28.00
CA TYR A 86 1.21 -36.44 26.57
C TYR A 86 2.22 -37.56 26.25
N PRO A 87 1.78 -38.64 25.58
CA PRO A 87 2.64 -39.75 25.23
C PRO A 87 3.61 -39.30 24.13
N MET A 88 4.87 -39.72 24.25
CA MET A 88 5.90 -39.41 23.27
C MET A 88 5.85 -40.40 22.12
N LEU A 89 5.43 -39.94 20.94
CA LEU A 89 5.43 -40.76 19.73
C LEU A 89 6.64 -40.45 18.85
N HIS A 90 7.16 -41.49 18.21
CA HIS A 90 8.24 -41.41 17.23
C HIS A 90 7.71 -41.75 15.84
N PHE A 91 7.89 -40.82 14.91
CA PHE A 91 7.50 -40.95 13.52
C PHE A 91 8.74 -40.96 12.61
N HIS A 92 8.73 -41.81 11.59
CA HIS A 92 9.77 -41.85 10.55
C HIS A 92 9.44 -40.88 9.41
N ASN A 93 10.37 -40.73 8.47
CA ASN A 93 10.32 -39.68 7.46
C ASN A 93 9.00 -39.67 6.68
N SER A 94 8.34 -38.51 6.64
CA SER A 94 7.06 -38.26 5.93
C SER A 94 5.83 -39.06 6.38
N GLU A 95 5.82 -39.65 7.58
CA GLU A 95 4.63 -40.34 8.13
C GLU A 95 3.50 -39.37 8.50
N LEU A 96 3.82 -38.10 8.76
CA LEU A 96 2.87 -37.04 9.12
C LEU A 96 2.69 -36.03 7.98
N ARG A 97 1.45 -35.67 7.67
CA ARG A 97 1.12 -34.54 6.79
C ARG A 97 0.69 -33.33 7.61
N GLY A 98 1.59 -32.36 7.78
CA GLY A 98 1.31 -31.16 8.54
C GLY A 98 0.31 -30.26 7.81
N LEU A 99 -0.74 -29.84 8.52
CA LEU A 99 -1.73 -28.88 8.01
C LEU A 99 -1.25 -27.44 8.23
N HIS A 100 -0.68 -27.16 9.40
CA HIS A 100 -0.20 -25.82 9.76
C HIS A 100 1.09 -25.87 10.59
N GLY A 101 1.69 -24.72 10.90
CA GLY A 101 2.83 -24.64 11.82
C GLY A 101 4.20 -24.83 11.17
N ARG A 102 4.29 -24.81 9.84
CA ARG A 102 5.55 -24.93 9.09
C ARG A 102 6.65 -23.96 9.58
N HIS A 103 6.32 -22.68 9.80
CA HIS A 103 7.29 -21.70 10.34
C HIS A 103 7.79 -22.09 11.74
N ARG A 104 6.95 -22.71 12.58
CA ARG A 104 7.35 -23.17 13.92
C ARG A 104 8.28 -24.36 13.82
N VAL A 105 7.89 -25.38 13.06
CA VAL A 105 8.70 -26.59 12.85
C VAL A 105 10.08 -26.21 12.33
N GLN A 106 10.15 -25.29 11.37
CA GLN A 106 11.42 -24.81 10.81
C GLN A 106 12.26 -24.03 11.83
N VAL A 107 11.66 -23.11 12.58
CA VAL A 107 12.38 -22.35 13.62
C VAL A 107 12.87 -23.28 14.73
N VAL A 108 12.07 -24.28 15.11
CA VAL A 108 12.40 -25.30 16.12
C VAL A 108 13.56 -26.18 15.67
N SER A 109 13.58 -26.62 14.41
CA SER A 109 14.71 -27.40 13.88
C SER A 109 16.03 -26.63 13.91
N GLU A 110 15.99 -25.32 13.69
CA GLU A 110 17.18 -24.47 13.67
C GLU A 110 17.64 -24.08 15.08
N LEU A 111 16.72 -23.84 16.02
CA LEU A 111 17.04 -23.26 17.33
C LEU A 111 17.25 -24.26 18.46
N LEU A 112 16.59 -25.43 18.45
CA LEU A 112 16.55 -26.32 19.61
C LEU A 112 17.68 -27.36 19.57
N PRO A 113 18.34 -27.62 20.72
CA PRO A 113 19.36 -28.67 20.81
C PRO A 113 18.73 -30.03 20.55
N PRO A 114 19.50 -31.03 20.07
CA PRO A 114 18.96 -32.32 19.61
C PRO A 114 18.02 -33.03 20.61
N VAL A 115 18.36 -32.97 21.90
CA VAL A 115 17.56 -33.54 23.01
C VAL A 115 16.18 -32.88 23.19
N ASP A 116 16.04 -31.63 22.73
CA ASP A 116 14.82 -30.84 22.85
C ASP A 116 14.05 -30.72 21.52
N ARG A 117 14.41 -31.48 20.48
CA ARG A 117 13.75 -31.42 19.15
C ARG A 117 12.42 -32.20 19.12
N TRP A 118 11.51 -31.83 20.00
CA TRP A 118 10.15 -32.38 20.05
C TRP A 118 9.11 -31.25 20.04
N TRP A 119 7.92 -31.53 19.53
CA TRP A 119 6.83 -30.58 19.42
C TRP A 119 5.45 -31.25 19.56
N THR A 120 4.49 -30.57 20.15
CA THR A 120 3.13 -31.09 20.31
C THR A 120 2.36 -31.03 19.00
N VAL A 121 1.74 -32.13 18.61
CA VAL A 121 1.05 -32.37 17.35
C VAL A 121 -0.38 -32.82 17.64
N ASP A 122 -1.37 -32.22 16.98
CA ASP A 122 -2.75 -32.70 17.04
C ASP A 122 -2.98 -33.65 15.86
N LEU A 123 -3.30 -34.92 16.15
CA LEU A 123 -3.38 -35.96 15.12
C LEU A 123 -4.82 -36.16 14.64
N TYR A 124 -4.95 -36.13 13.31
CA TYR A 124 -6.19 -36.38 12.59
C TYR A 124 -5.99 -37.55 11.63
N LEU A 125 -6.96 -38.45 11.53
CA LEU A 125 -6.92 -39.53 10.54
C LEU A 125 -7.12 -38.96 9.12
N ASP A 126 -6.67 -39.69 8.11
CA ASP A 126 -6.76 -39.30 6.71
C ASP A 126 -8.16 -39.44 6.09
N ASP A 127 -9.10 -40.04 6.82
CA ASP A 127 -10.53 -40.11 6.50
C ASP A 127 -11.31 -38.84 6.87
N VAL A 128 -10.62 -37.80 7.36
CA VAL A 128 -11.23 -36.52 7.70
C VAL A 128 -11.78 -35.83 6.45
N GLY A 129 -13.08 -35.52 6.48
CA GLY A 129 -13.77 -34.81 5.41
C GLY A 129 -13.10 -33.47 5.06
N GLU A 130 -13.15 -33.09 3.78
CA GLU A 130 -12.45 -31.92 3.24
C GLU A 130 -12.83 -30.62 3.96
N GLU A 131 -14.08 -30.49 4.42
CA GLU A 131 -14.55 -29.33 5.18
C GLU A 131 -13.84 -29.15 6.53
N LEU A 132 -13.62 -30.26 7.27
CA LEU A 132 -12.89 -30.23 8.53
C LEU A 132 -11.40 -30.00 8.28
N ARG A 133 -10.84 -30.58 7.20
CA ARG A 133 -9.46 -30.30 6.78
C ARG A 133 -9.24 -28.82 6.48
N ILE A 134 -10.11 -28.19 5.69
CA ILE A 134 -10.04 -26.75 5.39
C ILE A 134 -10.24 -25.93 6.67
N SER A 135 -11.19 -26.31 7.53
CA SER A 135 -11.41 -25.62 8.79
C SER A 135 -10.18 -25.67 9.70
N LEU A 136 -9.49 -26.80 9.81
CA LEU A 136 -8.22 -26.92 10.57
C LEU A 136 -7.09 -26.10 9.95
N LEU A 137 -7.01 -26.04 8.61
CA LEU A 137 -6.06 -25.19 7.90
C LEU A 137 -6.28 -23.70 8.19
N GLU A 138 -7.53 -23.27 8.32
CA GLU A 138 -7.91 -21.87 8.50
C GLU A 138 -8.02 -21.41 9.95
N GLU A 139 -8.40 -22.29 10.86
CA GLU A 139 -8.62 -22.00 12.28
C GLU A 139 -7.30 -21.74 12.98
N TYR A 140 -6.26 -22.54 12.69
CA TYR A 140 -4.91 -22.32 13.22
C TYR A 140 -4.18 -21.15 12.54
N ALA A 141 -4.60 -20.73 11.35
CA ALA A 141 -4.13 -19.50 10.72
C ALA A 141 -4.56 -18.23 11.50
N ASN A 142 -5.56 -18.33 12.38
CA ASN A 142 -6.09 -17.24 13.23
C ASN A 142 -5.17 -16.81 14.38
N GLN A 143 -4.12 -17.57 14.69
CA GLN A 143 -3.15 -17.21 15.73
C GLN A 143 -2.37 -15.92 15.41
N ARG A 144 -2.47 -15.48 14.15
CA ARG A 144 -2.05 -14.16 13.70
C ARG A 144 -3.14 -13.58 12.81
N ASN A 145 -3.60 -12.37 13.14
CA ASN A 145 -4.54 -11.63 12.33
C ASN A 145 -4.08 -11.60 10.86
N PRO A 146 -4.87 -12.14 9.92
CA PRO A 146 -4.49 -12.15 8.52
C PRO A 146 -4.37 -10.72 7.99
N THR A 147 -3.47 -10.52 7.03
CA THR A 147 -3.37 -9.21 6.38
C THR A 147 -4.59 -8.96 5.51
N ASN A 148 -4.89 -7.69 5.23
CA ASN A 148 -5.93 -7.35 4.26
C ASN A 148 -5.69 -8.01 2.88
N GLY A 149 -4.42 -8.25 2.52
CA GLY A 149 -4.06 -8.88 1.25
C GLY A 149 -4.33 -10.39 1.25
N GLU A 150 -4.03 -11.07 2.36
CA GLU A 150 -4.43 -12.47 2.58
C GLU A 150 -5.96 -12.62 2.54
N ILE A 151 -6.68 -11.74 3.23
CA ILE A 151 -8.14 -11.74 3.24
C ILE A 151 -8.70 -11.53 1.82
N TYR A 152 -8.21 -10.52 1.10
CA TYR A 152 -8.66 -10.23 -0.26
C TYR A 152 -8.45 -11.43 -1.19
N ARG A 153 -7.25 -12.03 -1.18
CA ARG A 153 -6.95 -13.21 -2.00
C ARG A 153 -7.88 -14.37 -1.70
N LYS A 154 -8.11 -14.67 -0.41
CA LYS A 154 -8.97 -15.79 0.01
C LYS A 154 -10.43 -15.57 -0.37
N ILE A 155 -10.94 -14.35 -0.20
CA ILE A 155 -12.30 -14.00 -0.65
C ILE A 155 -12.43 -14.23 -2.16
N ARG A 156 -11.46 -13.79 -2.96
CA ARG A 156 -11.51 -13.97 -4.42
C ARG A 156 -11.32 -15.43 -4.85
N GLN A 157 -10.48 -16.19 -4.15
CA GLN A 157 -10.33 -17.63 -4.36
C GLN A 157 -11.66 -18.36 -4.13
N TYR A 158 -12.31 -18.15 -2.98
CA TYR A 158 -13.57 -18.83 -2.67
C TYR A 158 -14.75 -18.37 -3.53
N GLU A 159 -14.71 -17.13 -4.02
CA GLU A 159 -15.66 -16.64 -5.02
C GLU A 159 -15.52 -17.41 -6.36
N GLU A 160 -14.28 -17.68 -6.80
CA GLU A 160 -14.01 -18.48 -8.01
C GLU A 160 -14.41 -19.95 -7.83
N GLU A 161 -14.19 -20.51 -6.63
CA GLU A 161 -14.57 -21.87 -6.25
C GLU A 161 -16.08 -22.03 -5.95
N GLN A 162 -16.88 -20.96 -6.01
CA GLN A 162 -18.30 -20.93 -5.64
C GLN A 162 -18.58 -21.41 -4.21
N ASN A 163 -17.66 -21.13 -3.29
CA ASN A 163 -17.70 -21.61 -1.92
C ASN A 163 -18.13 -20.51 -0.94
N GLU A 164 -19.42 -20.18 -0.98
CA GLU A 164 -20.05 -19.12 -0.17
C GLU A 164 -19.78 -19.23 1.35
N PRO A 165 -19.89 -20.40 2.01
CA PRO A 165 -19.65 -20.50 3.45
C PRO A 165 -18.24 -20.04 3.87
N PHE A 166 -17.22 -20.40 3.08
CA PHE A 166 -15.83 -20.01 3.36
C PHE A 166 -15.59 -18.55 2.99
N GLN A 167 -16.19 -18.06 1.90
CA GLN A 167 -16.14 -16.64 1.55
C GLN A 167 -16.70 -15.76 2.69
N GLN A 168 -17.87 -16.12 3.23
CA GLN A 168 -18.49 -15.40 4.35
C GLN A 168 -17.64 -15.46 5.62
N ARG A 169 -16.99 -16.60 5.88
CA ARG A 169 -16.04 -16.76 7.00
C ARG A 169 -14.86 -15.79 6.89
N TRP A 170 -14.33 -15.56 5.69
CA TRP A 170 -13.25 -14.58 5.48
C TRP A 170 -13.74 -13.13 5.51
N LEU A 171 -14.95 -12.84 5.01
CA LEU A 171 -15.60 -11.53 5.16
C LEU A 171 -15.89 -11.17 6.63
N ALA A 172 -16.17 -12.17 7.47
CA ALA A 172 -16.35 -12.01 8.92
C ALA A 172 -15.10 -11.49 9.65
N ARG A 173 -13.91 -11.66 9.06
CA ARG A 173 -12.63 -11.22 9.65
C ARG A 173 -12.35 -9.73 9.44
N LEU A 174 -13.09 -9.05 8.55
CA LEU A 174 -12.96 -7.62 8.30
C LEU A 174 -13.82 -6.82 9.29
N LEU A 175 -13.31 -5.65 9.70
CA LEU A 175 -14.13 -4.62 10.33
C LEU A 175 -15.30 -4.25 9.41
N ARG A 176 -16.47 -3.93 9.98
CA ARG A 176 -17.68 -3.59 9.22
C ARG A 176 -17.42 -2.55 8.12
N CYS A 177 -16.73 -1.46 8.47
CA CYS A 177 -16.38 -0.40 7.53
C CYS A 177 -15.43 -0.86 6.40
N ASN A 178 -14.57 -1.85 6.63
CA ASN A 178 -13.71 -2.42 5.60
C ASN A 178 -14.47 -3.41 4.72
N ARG A 179 -15.46 -4.11 5.26
CA ARG A 179 -16.37 -4.94 4.46
C ARG A 179 -17.18 -4.09 3.49
N GLU A 180 -17.84 -3.04 3.98
CA GLU A 180 -18.59 -2.08 3.16
C GLU A 180 -17.71 -1.49 2.04
N ARG A 181 -16.45 -1.14 2.34
CA ARG A 181 -15.48 -0.65 1.34
C ARG A 181 -15.04 -1.71 0.34
N LEU A 182 -14.98 -2.98 0.74
CA LEU A 182 -14.67 -4.08 -0.16
C LEU A 182 -15.86 -4.34 -1.10
N GLU A 183 -17.08 -4.36 -0.57
CA GLU A 183 -18.33 -4.47 -1.34
C GLU A 183 -18.48 -3.32 -2.34
N GLN A 184 -17.98 -2.12 -2.01
CA GLN A 184 -17.93 -1.00 -2.95
C GLN A 184 -17.13 -1.32 -4.22
N LEU A 185 -16.19 -2.27 -4.21
CA LEU A 185 -15.49 -2.71 -5.44
C LEU A 185 -16.40 -3.45 -6.41
N ASP A 186 -17.49 -4.02 -5.92
CA ASP A 186 -18.43 -4.81 -6.72
C ASP A 186 -19.46 -3.89 -7.42
N ASN A 187 -19.56 -2.64 -6.98
CA ASN A 187 -20.36 -1.61 -7.64
C ASN A 187 -19.89 -1.37 -9.09
N ARG A 188 -20.84 -1.09 -9.99
CA ARG A 188 -20.56 -0.84 -11.42
C ARG A 188 -19.47 0.23 -11.65
N ARG A 189 -19.43 1.27 -10.80
CA ARG A 189 -18.45 2.36 -10.87
C ARG A 189 -17.01 1.89 -10.59
N ASN A 190 -16.83 0.90 -9.73
CA ASN A 190 -15.51 0.43 -9.25
C ASN A 190 -15.09 -0.92 -9.85
N ARG A 191 -15.89 -1.50 -10.75
CA ARG A 191 -15.60 -2.79 -11.38
C ARG A 191 -14.23 -2.84 -12.05
N ARG A 192 -13.82 -1.75 -12.71
CA ARG A 192 -12.48 -1.66 -13.34
C ARG A 192 -11.36 -1.70 -12.30
N LEU A 193 -11.57 -1.08 -11.14
CA LEU A 193 -10.63 -1.10 -10.03
C LEU A 193 -10.50 -2.49 -9.42
N ARG A 194 -11.64 -3.17 -9.23
CA ARG A 194 -11.67 -4.59 -8.84
C ARG A 194 -10.89 -5.45 -9.85
N GLN A 195 -11.09 -5.25 -11.15
CA GLN A 195 -10.37 -5.97 -12.20
C GLN A 195 -8.87 -5.71 -12.14
N GLY A 196 -8.45 -4.46 -11.94
CA GLY A 196 -7.05 -4.09 -11.77
C GLY A 196 -6.40 -4.81 -10.57
N PHE A 197 -7.08 -4.83 -9.42
CA PHE A 197 -6.63 -5.62 -8.27
C PHE A 197 -6.60 -7.12 -8.60
N ASN A 198 -7.67 -7.67 -9.17
CA ASN A 198 -7.74 -9.10 -9.50
C ASN A 198 -6.63 -9.54 -10.47
N ALA A 199 -6.22 -8.68 -11.39
CA ALA A 199 -5.12 -8.94 -12.32
C ALA A 199 -3.76 -9.14 -11.61
N LEU A 200 -3.61 -8.67 -10.37
CA LEU A 200 -2.43 -8.86 -9.53
C LEU A 200 -2.47 -10.17 -8.72
N LEU A 201 -3.60 -10.88 -8.66
CA LEU A 201 -3.74 -12.12 -7.86
C LEU A 201 -2.77 -13.23 -8.29
N ALA A 202 -2.35 -13.20 -9.56
CA ALA A 202 -1.40 -14.17 -10.11
C ALA A 202 0.03 -14.04 -9.54
N ILE A 203 0.35 -12.92 -8.87
CA ILE A 203 1.64 -12.66 -8.23
C ILE A 203 1.41 -12.61 -6.72
N SER A 204 1.59 -13.76 -6.07
CA SER A 204 1.26 -13.95 -4.65
C SER A 204 2.03 -13.00 -3.73
N GLY A 205 3.29 -12.69 -4.06
CA GLY A 205 4.15 -11.79 -3.27
C GLY A 205 3.66 -10.36 -3.13
N LEU A 206 2.79 -9.87 -4.03
CA LEU A 206 2.23 -8.51 -3.95
C LEU A 206 1.20 -8.34 -2.83
N TRP A 207 0.64 -9.43 -2.32
CA TRP A 207 -0.51 -9.44 -1.41
C TRP A 207 -0.11 -9.65 0.05
N GLY A 208 1.06 -9.15 0.43
CA GLY A 208 1.61 -9.20 1.77
C GLY A 208 0.89 -8.24 2.73
N ARG A 209 1.65 -7.42 3.46
CA ARG A 209 1.10 -6.46 4.44
C ARG A 209 0.63 -5.16 3.78
N GLU A 210 0.88 -5.00 2.50
CA GLU A 210 0.83 -3.72 1.80
C GLU A 210 -0.60 -3.33 1.42
N MET A 211 -1.50 -4.32 1.30
CA MET A 211 -2.90 -4.09 0.96
C MET A 211 -3.63 -3.30 2.06
N ARG A 212 -4.32 -2.22 1.66
CA ARG A 212 -5.09 -1.36 2.57
C ARG A 212 -6.53 -1.22 2.10
N ILE A 213 -7.38 -2.19 2.44
CA ILE A 213 -8.83 -2.16 2.14
C ILE A 213 -9.48 -0.87 2.65
N SER A 214 -9.00 -0.34 3.78
CA SER A 214 -9.49 0.93 4.32
C SER A 214 -9.34 2.13 3.39
N MET A 215 -8.43 2.08 2.41
CA MET A 215 -8.14 3.18 1.49
C MET A 215 -8.88 3.07 0.15
N ILE A 216 -9.67 2.01 -0.09
CA ILE A 216 -10.36 1.79 -1.38
C ILE A 216 -11.24 2.97 -1.79
N HIS A 217 -11.93 3.58 -0.82
CA HIS A 217 -12.78 4.75 -1.06
C HIS A 217 -12.04 5.99 -1.59
N ARG A 218 -10.70 6.01 -1.55
CA ARG A 218 -9.84 7.13 -1.97
C ARG A 218 -9.27 6.95 -3.37
N LEU A 219 -9.54 5.82 -4.02
CA LEU A 219 -8.92 5.44 -5.28
C LEU A 219 -9.68 6.06 -6.45
N VAL A 220 -9.19 7.19 -6.96
CA VAL A 220 -9.77 7.90 -8.12
C VAL A 220 -8.70 8.04 -9.21
N GLU A 221 -8.98 7.54 -10.41
CA GLU A 221 -8.12 7.73 -11.61
C GLU A 221 -6.72 7.03 -11.57
N ILE A 222 -6.57 5.96 -10.77
CA ILE A 222 -5.25 5.31 -10.50
C ILE A 222 -5.15 3.89 -11.11
N LEU A 223 -6.01 3.55 -12.09
CA LEU A 223 -6.04 2.21 -12.69
C LEU A 223 -4.73 1.85 -13.39
N ASN A 224 -4.16 2.79 -14.14
CA ASN A 224 -2.91 2.58 -14.89
C ASN A 224 -1.73 2.25 -13.97
N TYR A 225 -1.78 2.64 -12.70
CA TYR A 225 -0.75 2.29 -11.73
C TYR A 225 -0.79 0.79 -11.42
N LEU A 226 -1.96 0.21 -11.18
CA LEU A 226 -2.09 -1.22 -10.92
C LEU A 226 -1.62 -2.04 -12.13
N GLU A 227 -1.91 -1.56 -13.33
CA GLU A 227 -1.37 -2.14 -14.56
C GLU A 227 0.16 -2.04 -14.63
N SER A 228 0.73 -0.89 -14.27
CA SER A 228 2.19 -0.70 -14.20
C SER A 228 2.85 -1.62 -13.17
N VAL A 229 2.22 -1.84 -12.01
CA VAL A 229 2.68 -2.81 -11.00
C VAL A 229 2.69 -4.21 -11.59
N LYS A 230 1.58 -4.62 -12.23
CA LYS A 230 1.48 -5.93 -12.88
C LYS A 230 2.57 -6.11 -13.91
N GLU A 231 2.67 -5.16 -14.83
CA GLU A 231 3.56 -5.20 -15.98
C GLU A 231 5.02 -5.29 -15.55
N PHE A 232 5.42 -4.46 -14.57
CA PHE A 232 6.77 -4.53 -14.00
C PHE A 232 7.10 -5.94 -13.51
N TRP A 233 6.31 -6.51 -12.61
CA TRP A 233 6.62 -7.81 -12.01
C TRP A 233 6.49 -8.98 -12.99
N SER A 234 5.50 -8.93 -13.88
CA SER A 234 5.33 -9.93 -14.93
C SER A 234 6.49 -9.92 -15.92
N SER A 235 6.98 -8.75 -16.33
CA SER A 235 8.08 -8.63 -17.30
C SER A 235 9.38 -9.24 -16.81
N LEU A 236 9.66 -9.21 -15.49
CA LEU A 236 10.87 -9.81 -14.91
C LEU A 236 10.97 -11.32 -15.19
N VAL A 237 9.82 -11.99 -15.27
CA VAL A 237 9.69 -13.43 -15.48
C VAL A 237 9.04 -13.78 -16.82
N ASP A 238 9.11 -12.87 -17.79
CA ASP A 238 8.60 -13.08 -19.17
C ASP A 238 7.10 -13.42 -19.22
N HIS A 239 6.33 -12.87 -18.28
CA HIS A 239 4.89 -13.12 -18.15
C HIS A 239 4.53 -14.61 -17.93
N HIS A 240 5.49 -15.45 -17.55
CA HIS A 240 5.27 -16.88 -17.38
C HIS A 240 4.39 -17.16 -16.15
N PRO A 241 3.18 -17.74 -16.29
CA PRO A 241 2.20 -17.83 -15.21
C PRO A 241 2.67 -18.58 -13.97
N ILE A 242 3.42 -19.67 -14.15
CA ILE A 242 3.97 -20.46 -13.04
C ILE A 242 5.12 -19.70 -12.34
N ALA A 243 5.89 -18.92 -13.11
CA ALA A 243 7.00 -18.16 -12.56
C ALA A 243 6.50 -16.98 -11.73
N MET A 244 5.44 -16.31 -12.17
CA MET A 244 4.79 -15.24 -11.41
C MET A 244 4.33 -15.70 -10.02
N LYS A 245 3.85 -16.94 -9.88
CA LYS A 245 3.46 -17.53 -8.59
C LYS A 245 4.64 -17.79 -7.65
N ARG A 246 5.88 -17.89 -8.18
CA ARG A 246 7.11 -18.09 -7.39
C ARG A 246 7.67 -16.78 -6.83
N ILE A 247 7.13 -15.63 -7.23
CA ILE A 247 7.52 -14.32 -6.68
C ILE A 247 6.90 -14.20 -5.28
N ASP A 248 7.72 -14.38 -4.26
CA ASP A 248 7.32 -14.34 -2.86
C ASP A 248 7.24 -12.90 -2.30
N GLN A 249 6.63 -12.79 -1.12
CA GLN A 249 6.44 -11.49 -0.44
C GLN A 249 7.77 -10.84 -0.04
N ASP A 250 8.74 -11.64 0.40
CA ASP A 250 10.03 -11.16 0.90
C ASP A 250 10.85 -10.53 -0.25
N THR A 251 10.70 -11.07 -1.46
CA THR A 251 11.22 -10.48 -2.71
C THR A 251 10.64 -9.10 -2.97
N VAL A 252 9.31 -8.95 -2.88
CA VAL A 252 8.64 -7.66 -3.10
C VAL A 252 9.06 -6.66 -2.01
N GLU A 253 9.04 -7.05 -0.74
CA GLU A 253 9.40 -6.19 0.39
C GLU A 253 10.86 -5.70 0.33
N LYS A 254 11.79 -6.56 -0.12
CA LYS A 254 13.19 -6.17 -0.28
C LYS A 254 13.42 -5.21 -1.43
N LEU A 255 12.70 -5.37 -2.54
CA LEU A 255 12.99 -4.64 -3.78
C LEU A 255 12.14 -3.40 -3.97
N GLN A 256 10.95 -3.32 -3.38
CA GLN A 256 10.06 -2.15 -3.50
C GLN A 256 10.79 -0.85 -3.12
N LEU A 257 10.41 0.27 -3.77
CA LEU A 257 11.01 1.59 -3.59
C LEU A 257 12.48 1.74 -4.01
N MET A 258 13.14 0.70 -4.53
CA MET A 258 14.51 0.84 -5.04
C MET A 258 14.53 1.55 -6.39
N ALA A 259 15.34 2.59 -6.52
CA ALA A 259 15.53 3.39 -7.74
C ALA A 259 16.84 3.04 -8.44
N ARG A 260 16.95 1.83 -8.98
CA ARG A 260 18.23 1.26 -9.45
C ARG A 260 18.97 2.11 -10.49
N ARG A 261 18.25 2.73 -11.42
CA ARG A 261 18.88 3.55 -12.47
C ARG A 261 19.35 4.91 -11.94
N ALA A 262 18.71 5.43 -10.89
CA ALA A 262 19.03 6.73 -10.31
C ALA A 262 19.99 6.64 -9.12
N SER A 263 20.01 5.51 -8.39
CA SER A 263 20.80 5.27 -7.19
C SER A 263 21.71 4.05 -7.37
N ARG A 264 23.04 4.29 -7.36
CA ARG A 264 24.04 3.20 -7.38
C ARG A 264 23.94 2.30 -6.16
N VAL A 265 23.58 2.87 -5.01
CA VAL A 265 23.39 2.14 -3.74
C VAL A 265 22.25 1.13 -3.89
N ASP A 266 21.11 1.58 -4.41
CA ASP A 266 19.94 0.74 -4.64
C ASP A 266 20.23 -0.32 -5.69
N ALA A 267 20.97 0.04 -6.74
CA ALA A 267 21.41 -0.89 -7.77
C ALA A 267 22.22 -2.04 -7.17
N GLN A 268 23.24 -1.71 -6.37
CA GLN A 268 24.12 -2.68 -5.73
C GLN A 268 23.38 -3.53 -4.68
N ALA A 269 22.50 -2.92 -3.90
CA ALA A 269 21.69 -3.65 -2.91
C ALA A 269 20.76 -4.67 -3.59
N ALA A 270 19.98 -4.24 -4.60
CA ALA A 270 19.13 -5.13 -5.38
C ALA A 270 19.95 -6.24 -6.06
N TYR A 271 21.16 -5.93 -6.57
CA TYR A 271 22.04 -6.94 -7.18
C TYR A 271 22.40 -8.04 -6.19
N GLY A 272 22.85 -7.63 -5.01
CA GLY A 272 23.21 -8.51 -3.92
C GLY A 272 22.04 -9.41 -3.53
N PHE A 273 20.86 -8.83 -3.31
CA PHE A 273 19.67 -9.59 -2.93
C PHE A 273 19.28 -10.63 -3.99
N ILE A 274 19.29 -10.27 -5.27
CA ILE A 274 18.86 -11.16 -6.35
C ILE A 274 19.89 -12.28 -6.57
N LEU A 275 21.17 -11.96 -6.71
CA LEU A 275 22.17 -13.01 -7.01
C LEU A 275 22.41 -13.94 -5.84
N SER A 276 22.40 -13.42 -4.60
CA SER A 276 22.53 -14.27 -3.42
C SER A 276 21.30 -15.14 -3.15
N GLY A 277 20.21 -15.00 -3.94
CA GLY A 277 18.95 -15.70 -3.72
C GLY A 277 18.16 -15.26 -2.50
N GLN A 278 18.50 -14.10 -1.91
CA GLN A 278 17.72 -13.48 -0.84
C GLN A 278 16.42 -12.85 -1.36
N ALA A 279 16.40 -12.45 -2.63
CA ALA A 279 15.23 -12.12 -3.41
C ALA A 279 15.12 -13.15 -4.55
N PHE A 280 13.90 -13.49 -4.95
CA PHE A 280 13.61 -14.57 -5.90
C PHE A 280 14.16 -15.92 -5.43
N ALA A 281 13.99 -16.26 -4.14
CA ALA A 281 14.52 -17.48 -3.55
C ALA A 281 13.99 -18.76 -4.24
N GLY A 282 12.76 -18.71 -4.75
CA GLY A 282 12.17 -19.79 -5.53
C GLY A 282 12.77 -20.02 -6.92
N PHE A 283 13.75 -19.21 -7.35
CA PHE A 283 14.38 -19.24 -8.68
C PHE A 283 15.81 -19.76 -8.65
N SER A 284 16.22 -20.46 -9.71
CA SER A 284 17.61 -20.91 -9.91
C SER A 284 18.55 -19.72 -10.16
N GLU A 285 19.86 -19.94 -10.00
CA GLU A 285 20.85 -18.87 -10.21
C GLU A 285 20.79 -18.29 -11.64
N THR A 286 20.61 -19.14 -12.64
CA THR A 286 20.50 -18.73 -14.05
C THR A 286 19.25 -17.90 -14.30
N GLU A 287 18.10 -18.30 -13.74
CA GLU A 287 16.87 -17.50 -13.79
C GLU A 287 17.06 -16.13 -13.11
N ARG A 288 17.70 -16.08 -11.93
CA ARG A 288 17.94 -14.83 -11.19
C ARG A 288 18.86 -13.88 -11.96
N ARG A 289 19.87 -14.38 -12.68
CA ARG A 289 20.70 -13.55 -13.59
C ARG A 289 19.89 -12.97 -14.74
N THR A 290 18.95 -13.72 -15.31
CA THR A 290 18.05 -13.21 -16.36
C THR A 290 17.08 -12.15 -15.82
N ILE A 291 16.51 -12.39 -14.64
CA ILE A 291 15.65 -11.44 -13.92
C ILE A 291 16.39 -10.13 -13.69
N TRP A 292 17.64 -10.20 -13.25
CA TRP A 292 18.50 -9.03 -13.07
C TRP A 292 18.64 -8.19 -14.35
N THR A 293 19.00 -8.82 -15.47
CA THR A 293 19.17 -8.13 -16.76
C THR A 293 17.91 -7.42 -17.22
N ARG A 294 16.72 -8.00 -16.94
CA ARG A 294 15.43 -7.36 -17.22
C ARG A 294 15.18 -6.20 -16.29
N MET A 295 15.47 -6.37 -14.99
CA MET A 295 15.31 -5.34 -13.97
C MET A 295 16.22 -4.12 -14.20
N GLU A 296 17.41 -4.28 -14.79
CA GLU A 296 18.31 -3.18 -15.15
C GLU A 296 17.72 -2.21 -16.19
N ARG A 297 16.81 -2.69 -17.05
CA ARG A 297 16.21 -1.85 -18.10
C ARG A 297 15.15 -0.90 -17.54
N PHE A 298 14.65 -1.16 -16.34
CA PHE A 298 13.60 -0.37 -15.73
C PHE A 298 14.16 0.91 -15.08
N GLY A 299 13.62 2.06 -15.49
CA GLY A 299 14.11 3.38 -15.07
C GLY A 299 13.45 3.98 -13.83
N GLY A 300 12.42 3.33 -13.27
CA GLY A 300 11.63 3.85 -12.15
C GLY A 300 11.94 3.22 -10.80
N LEU A 301 11.18 3.65 -9.79
CA LEU A 301 11.09 2.97 -8.49
C LEU A 301 10.38 1.63 -8.67
N VAL A 302 10.91 0.56 -8.08
CA VAL A 302 10.24 -0.75 -8.08
C VAL A 302 8.83 -0.61 -7.49
N PRO A 303 7.77 -0.81 -8.30
CA PRO A 303 6.39 -0.56 -7.89
C PRO A 303 5.84 -1.73 -7.07
N SER A 304 4.94 -1.45 -6.14
CA SER A 304 4.21 -2.46 -5.37
C SER A 304 2.84 -1.92 -4.94
N LEU A 305 2.02 -2.74 -4.28
CA LEU A 305 0.82 -2.22 -3.62
C LEU A 305 1.16 -1.18 -2.54
N HIS A 306 2.34 -1.26 -1.90
CA HIS A 306 2.76 -0.25 -0.93
C HIS A 306 2.94 1.11 -1.59
N THR A 307 3.73 1.18 -2.66
CA THR A 307 3.96 2.44 -3.38
C THR A 307 2.66 2.99 -3.93
N PHE A 308 1.81 2.13 -4.49
CA PHE A 308 0.46 2.50 -4.92
C PHE A 308 -0.32 3.21 -3.81
N PHE A 309 -0.42 2.63 -2.61
CA PHE A 309 -1.20 3.24 -1.52
C PHE A 309 -0.54 4.49 -0.92
N GLU A 310 0.79 4.61 -0.92
CA GLU A 310 1.46 5.86 -0.50
C GLU A 310 1.22 6.98 -1.52
N ASP A 311 1.37 6.68 -2.81
CA ASP A 311 1.14 7.63 -3.90
C ASP A 311 -0.34 8.08 -3.93
N CYS A 312 -1.28 7.20 -3.59
CA CYS A 312 -2.68 7.57 -3.43
C CYS A 312 -2.90 8.66 -2.36
N LYS A 313 -2.14 8.66 -1.25
CA LYS A 313 -2.27 9.70 -0.21
C LYS A 313 -1.78 11.06 -0.73
N TYR A 314 -0.69 11.02 -1.48
CA TYR A 314 -0.14 12.20 -2.12
C TYR A 314 -1.11 12.77 -3.16
N LEU A 315 -1.63 11.91 -4.04
CA LEU A 315 -2.62 12.30 -5.05
C LEU A 315 -3.93 12.78 -4.43
N GLU A 316 -4.37 12.20 -3.31
CA GLU A 316 -5.53 12.68 -2.56
C GLU A 316 -5.31 14.13 -2.08
N SER A 317 -4.11 14.47 -1.60
CA SER A 317 -3.78 15.83 -1.17
C SER A 317 -3.82 16.81 -2.34
N CYS A 318 -3.29 16.41 -3.51
CA CYS A 318 -3.36 17.19 -4.75
C CYS A 318 -4.81 17.35 -5.24
N ALA A 319 -5.60 16.28 -5.20
CA ALA A 319 -7.00 16.27 -5.56
C ALA A 319 -7.82 17.27 -4.73
N GLN A 320 -7.54 17.40 -3.43
CA GLN A 320 -8.20 18.39 -2.59
C GLN A 320 -7.85 19.83 -2.98
N CYS A 321 -6.65 20.08 -3.54
CA CYS A 321 -6.31 21.39 -4.09
C CYS A 321 -7.21 21.70 -5.29
N ILE A 322 -7.30 20.78 -6.24
CA ILE A 322 -8.07 20.95 -7.48
C ILE A 322 -9.57 21.12 -7.21
N LYS A 323 -10.10 20.44 -6.18
CA LYS A 323 -11.50 20.57 -5.76
C LYS A 323 -11.89 21.98 -5.28
N ARG A 324 -10.95 22.93 -5.14
CA ARG A 324 -11.28 24.34 -4.89
C ARG A 324 -11.77 25.06 -6.15
N LEU A 325 -11.47 24.52 -7.32
CA LEU A 325 -11.84 25.11 -8.60
C LEU A 325 -13.28 24.82 -8.99
N PHE A 326 -14.01 24.01 -8.21
CA PHE A 326 -15.39 23.65 -8.50
C PHE A 326 -16.12 23.16 -7.25
N SER A 327 -17.45 23.29 -7.22
CA SER A 327 -18.28 22.75 -6.15
C SER A 327 -18.00 21.26 -5.94
N PRO A 328 -17.80 20.78 -4.68
CA PRO A 328 -17.41 19.41 -4.39
C PRO A 328 -18.46 18.44 -4.96
N PRO A 329 -18.11 17.68 -6.01
CA PRO A 329 -19.04 16.77 -6.63
C PRO A 329 -18.92 15.40 -5.95
N ASP A 330 -20.02 14.65 -5.93
CA ASP A 330 -20.05 13.22 -5.60
C ASP A 330 -19.45 12.34 -6.72
N GLU A 331 -18.70 12.94 -7.65
CA GLU A 331 -18.12 12.33 -8.85
C GLU A 331 -16.60 12.53 -8.96
N SER A 332 -15.97 11.90 -9.97
CA SER A 332 -14.52 12.02 -10.18
C SER A 332 -14.14 13.42 -10.70
N ILE A 333 -12.93 13.87 -10.36
CA ILE A 333 -12.41 15.19 -10.77
C ILE A 333 -12.50 15.36 -12.28
N TRP A 334 -12.11 14.34 -13.05
CA TRP A 334 -12.22 14.36 -14.51
C TRP A 334 -13.64 14.69 -15.00
N LYS A 335 -14.67 14.03 -14.46
CA LYS A 335 -16.06 14.25 -14.88
C LYS A 335 -16.56 15.64 -14.54
N SER A 336 -16.11 16.18 -13.41
CA SER A 336 -16.52 17.49 -12.94
C SER A 336 -15.84 18.61 -13.71
N ILE A 337 -14.57 18.45 -14.07
CA ILE A 337 -13.80 19.50 -14.76
C ILE A 337 -13.99 19.48 -16.29
N THR A 338 -14.31 18.33 -16.88
CA THR A 338 -14.55 18.20 -18.33
C THR A 338 -15.58 19.19 -18.88
N PRO A 339 -16.81 19.32 -18.31
CA PRO A 339 -17.81 20.25 -18.84
C PRO A 339 -17.45 21.73 -18.63
N MET A 340 -16.45 22.04 -17.80
CA MET A 340 -16.00 23.41 -17.53
C MET A 340 -15.09 23.95 -18.62
N LEU A 341 -14.54 23.09 -19.48
CA LEU A 341 -13.67 23.53 -20.56
C LEU A 341 -14.50 24.18 -21.67
N VAL A 342 -14.38 25.50 -21.80
CA VAL A 342 -15.00 26.22 -22.91
C VAL A 342 -14.14 26.01 -24.16
N THR A 343 -14.77 25.47 -25.21
CA THR A 343 -14.14 25.30 -26.52
C THR A 343 -14.83 26.28 -27.47
N SER A 344 -14.09 27.23 -28.06
CA SER A 344 -14.65 28.08 -29.10
C SER A 344 -14.76 27.27 -30.40
N PRO A 345 -15.93 27.20 -31.05
CA PRO A 345 -16.11 26.41 -32.27
C PRO A 345 -15.47 27.04 -33.52
N GLU A 346 -15.03 28.30 -33.47
CA GLU A 346 -14.64 29.07 -34.65
C GLU A 346 -13.13 29.16 -34.90
N THR A 347 -12.31 28.63 -34.01
CA THR A 347 -10.85 28.65 -34.17
C THR A 347 -10.28 27.27 -33.90
N GLU A 348 -9.39 26.81 -34.78
CA GLU A 348 -8.37 25.81 -34.45
C GLU A 348 -7.50 26.42 -33.34
N GLU A 349 -8.03 26.48 -32.11
CA GLU A 349 -7.45 27.26 -31.02
C GLU A 349 -6.13 26.62 -30.58
N ASP A 350 -5.06 27.41 -30.64
CA ASP A 350 -3.79 27.09 -30.04
C ASP A 350 -3.99 26.78 -28.54
N CYS A 351 -3.60 25.58 -28.11
CA CYS A 351 -3.59 25.24 -26.70
C CYS A 351 -2.38 25.86 -26.00
N LEU A 352 -2.61 26.43 -24.83
CA LEU A 352 -1.55 26.96 -23.99
C LEU A 352 -0.92 25.85 -23.15
N VAL A 353 0.40 25.72 -23.27
CA VAL A 353 1.24 24.84 -22.47
C VAL A 353 2.18 25.69 -21.63
N GLN A 354 2.05 25.62 -20.31
CA GLN A 354 2.95 26.25 -19.36
C GLN A 354 4.34 25.61 -19.47
N THR A 355 5.36 26.43 -19.74
CA THR A 355 6.76 25.98 -19.87
C THR A 355 7.64 26.40 -18.70
N SER A 356 7.23 27.41 -17.93
CA SER A 356 7.83 27.83 -16.66
C SER A 356 6.76 28.39 -15.72
N GLU A 357 7.13 28.85 -14.53
CA GLU A 357 6.18 29.49 -13.59
C GLU A 357 5.40 30.65 -14.23
N SER A 358 6.03 31.42 -15.13
CA SER A 358 5.44 32.62 -15.76
C SER A 358 5.19 32.51 -17.27
N THR A 359 5.79 31.55 -17.97
CA THR A 359 5.76 31.49 -19.44
C THR A 359 4.88 30.37 -20.01
N PHE A 360 4.29 30.64 -21.16
CA PHE A 360 3.39 29.73 -21.88
C PHE A 360 3.77 29.67 -23.36
N ARG A 361 3.61 28.48 -23.95
CA ARG A 361 3.78 28.24 -25.38
C ARG A 361 2.45 27.82 -25.99
N GLN A 362 2.11 28.43 -27.12
CA GLN A 362 0.97 28.04 -27.94
C GLN A 362 1.31 26.82 -28.81
N THR A 363 0.43 25.83 -28.84
CA THR A 363 0.61 24.59 -29.60
C THR A 363 -0.72 24.17 -30.23
N ARG A 364 -0.75 23.90 -31.53
CA ARG A 364 -1.95 23.39 -32.22
C ARG A 364 -2.21 21.95 -31.84
N MET A 365 -3.42 21.67 -31.34
CA MET A 365 -3.83 20.34 -30.89
C MET A 365 -5.33 20.13 -31.12
N ALA A 366 -5.76 18.88 -31.25
CA ALA A 366 -7.19 18.54 -31.37
C ALA A 366 -7.92 18.70 -30.02
N GLY A 367 -9.25 18.79 -30.04
CA GLY A 367 -10.07 19.11 -28.87
C GLY A 367 -9.90 18.16 -27.67
N MET A 368 -9.85 16.84 -27.88
CA MET A 368 -9.63 15.89 -26.77
C MET A 368 -8.22 15.96 -26.17
N GLU A 369 -7.20 16.16 -27.01
CA GLU A 369 -5.81 16.32 -26.56
C GLU A 369 -5.64 17.61 -25.75
N ARG A 370 -6.33 18.68 -26.15
CA ARG A 370 -6.39 19.94 -25.41
C ARG A 370 -6.94 19.74 -24.01
N LEU A 371 -8.05 19.02 -23.85
CA LEU A 371 -8.62 18.75 -22.53
C LEU A 371 -7.64 17.97 -21.65
N ASP A 372 -7.03 16.90 -22.18
CA ASP A 372 -6.05 16.09 -21.43
C ASP A 372 -4.84 16.92 -21.00
N ILE A 373 -4.29 17.74 -21.89
CA ILE A 373 -3.12 18.59 -21.58
C ILE A 373 -3.48 19.71 -20.61
N ALA A 374 -4.62 20.37 -20.77
CA ALA A 374 -5.11 21.37 -19.82
C ALA A 374 -5.33 20.75 -18.43
N TYR A 375 -5.94 19.56 -18.37
CA TYR A 375 -6.17 18.83 -17.14
C TYR A 375 -4.87 18.47 -16.41
N ARG A 376 -3.89 17.93 -17.14
CA ARG A 376 -2.58 17.57 -16.59
C ARG A 376 -1.84 18.79 -16.06
N GLN A 377 -1.94 19.95 -16.70
CA GLN A 377 -1.30 21.17 -16.21
C GLN A 377 -1.87 21.63 -14.85
N VAL A 378 -3.19 21.51 -14.65
CA VAL A 378 -3.82 21.78 -13.35
C VAL A 378 -3.32 20.79 -12.28
N TRP A 379 -3.19 19.50 -12.62
CA TRP A 379 -2.61 18.51 -11.71
C TRP A 379 -1.15 18.78 -11.38
N LEU A 380 -0.33 19.12 -12.38
CA LEU A 380 1.08 19.45 -12.18
C LEU A 380 1.24 20.66 -11.27
N TYR A 381 0.40 21.69 -11.43
CA TYR A 381 0.35 22.82 -10.51
C TYR A 381 0.03 22.36 -9.09
N ALA A 382 -1.04 21.57 -8.90
CA ALA A 382 -1.40 21.04 -7.59
C ALA A 382 -0.27 20.21 -6.97
N MET A 383 0.41 19.37 -7.75
CA MET A 383 1.56 18.57 -7.31
C MET A 383 2.73 19.44 -6.83
N ARG A 384 3.02 20.56 -7.51
CA ARG A 384 4.09 21.49 -7.09
C ARG A 384 3.76 22.21 -5.77
N HIS A 385 2.49 22.54 -5.57
CA HIS A 385 2.09 23.51 -4.54
C HIS A 385 1.18 22.95 -3.44
N TYR A 386 0.86 21.66 -3.43
CA TYR A 386 -0.01 21.05 -2.41
C TYR A 386 0.39 21.34 -0.95
N PRO A 387 1.69 21.48 -0.56
CA PRO A 387 2.04 21.79 0.83
C PRO A 387 1.55 23.17 1.26
N SER A 388 1.43 24.11 0.31
CA SER A 388 0.94 25.47 0.52
C SER A 388 -0.58 25.58 0.39
N MET A 389 -1.28 24.52 0.00
CA MET A 389 -2.74 24.49 -0.19
C MET A 389 -3.44 23.37 0.63
N PRO A 390 -3.16 23.24 1.95
CA PRO A 390 -3.81 22.23 2.80
C PRO A 390 -5.33 22.36 2.73
N ALA A 391 -6.05 21.23 2.71
CA ALA A 391 -7.51 21.20 2.57
C ALA A 391 -8.23 22.07 3.62
N ASP A 392 -9.30 22.74 3.20
CA ASP A 392 -10.09 23.57 4.09
C ASP A 392 -10.76 22.71 5.18
N PRO A 393 -10.85 23.20 6.42
CA PRO A 393 -11.47 22.45 7.49
C PRO A 393 -12.94 22.17 7.13
N LYS A 394 -13.33 20.89 7.13
CA LYS A 394 -14.75 20.53 7.19
C LYS A 394 -15.32 21.08 8.49
N ASN A 395 -16.51 21.69 8.45
CA ASN A 395 -17.15 22.39 9.57
C ASN A 395 -16.83 21.76 10.94
N ASN A 396 -16.20 22.56 11.80
CA ASN A 396 -15.74 22.18 13.13
C ASN A 396 -16.88 22.29 14.16
N ASP A 397 -17.94 21.51 14.02
CA ASP A 397 -18.97 21.48 15.07
C ASP A 397 -18.68 20.45 16.19
N ASP A 398 -17.74 19.50 15.98
CA ASP A 398 -17.55 18.37 16.92
C ASP A 398 -16.12 18.18 17.50
N LEU A 399 -15.18 19.11 17.31
CA LEU A 399 -13.83 18.96 17.88
C LEU A 399 -13.53 20.01 18.96
N LEU A 400 -13.50 19.56 20.22
CA LEU A 400 -13.17 20.35 21.43
C LEU A 400 -11.75 20.94 21.45
N ALA A 401 -10.85 20.45 20.58
CA ALA A 401 -9.52 21.00 20.38
C ALA A 401 -9.33 21.34 18.89
N LYS A 402 -9.15 22.63 18.59
CA LYS A 402 -8.74 23.09 17.27
C LYS A 402 -7.21 23.02 17.20
N PRO A 403 -6.59 22.01 16.56
CA PRO A 403 -5.18 22.15 16.20
C PRO A 403 -5.05 23.40 15.33
N ASN A 404 -4.05 24.24 15.59
CA ASN A 404 -3.66 25.34 14.72
C ASN A 404 -3.22 24.75 13.37
N ARG A 405 -4.17 24.48 12.47
CA ARG A 405 -3.89 24.01 11.12
C ARG A 405 -3.55 25.21 10.25
N ALA A 406 -2.46 25.10 9.49
CA ALA A 406 -2.04 26.14 8.55
C ALA A 406 -3.17 26.42 7.55
N LYS A 407 -3.47 27.71 7.33
CA LYS A 407 -4.38 28.16 6.28
C LYS A 407 -3.68 28.03 4.92
N ALA A 408 -4.43 27.77 3.86
CA ALA A 408 -3.89 27.80 2.51
C ALA A 408 -3.34 29.19 2.17
N ASP A 409 -2.24 29.20 1.42
CA ASP A 409 -1.67 30.41 0.85
C ASP A 409 -2.61 30.95 -0.23
N GLU A 410 -3.21 32.11 0.05
CA GLU A 410 -4.21 32.74 -0.83
C GLU A 410 -3.63 33.10 -2.19
N CYS A 411 -2.33 33.40 -2.29
CA CYS A 411 -1.66 33.69 -3.55
C CYS A 411 -1.53 32.45 -4.42
N VAL A 412 -1.12 31.34 -3.82
CA VAL A 412 -0.97 30.06 -4.53
C VAL A 412 -2.32 29.53 -5.01
N VAL A 413 -3.38 29.69 -4.21
CA VAL A 413 -4.75 29.31 -4.61
C VAL A 413 -5.24 30.19 -5.75
N TYR A 414 -5.04 31.51 -5.67
CA TYR A 414 -5.39 32.44 -6.75
C TYR A 414 -4.68 32.10 -8.06
N GLN A 415 -3.37 31.84 -8.01
CA GLN A 415 -2.58 31.47 -9.18
C GLN A 415 -3.05 30.16 -9.84
N MET A 416 -3.53 29.19 -9.04
CA MET A 416 -4.15 27.97 -9.58
C MET A 416 -5.44 28.29 -10.36
N ALA A 417 -6.29 29.15 -9.80
CA ALA A 417 -7.52 29.59 -10.47
C ALA A 417 -7.22 30.39 -11.74
N ALA A 418 -6.21 31.26 -11.70
CA ALA A 418 -5.73 32.02 -12.86
C ALA A 418 -5.21 31.08 -13.96
N LEU A 419 -4.42 30.07 -13.60
CA LEU A 419 -3.98 29.04 -14.54
C LEU A 419 -5.16 28.29 -15.15
N ALA A 420 -6.09 27.79 -14.34
CA ALA A 420 -7.27 27.07 -14.82
C ALA A 420 -8.12 27.93 -15.76
N HIS A 421 -8.33 29.20 -15.40
CA HIS A 421 -9.02 30.17 -16.26
C HIS A 421 -8.29 30.38 -17.59
N ARG A 422 -6.96 30.54 -17.56
CA ARG A 422 -6.14 30.72 -18.77
C ARG A 422 -6.18 29.49 -19.68
N LEU A 423 -6.27 28.29 -19.11
CA LEU A 423 -6.41 27.03 -19.85
C LEU A 423 -7.82 26.80 -20.45
N GLY A 424 -8.78 27.66 -20.12
CA GLY A 424 -10.14 27.62 -20.66
C GLY A 424 -11.18 27.01 -19.73
N PHE A 425 -10.83 26.65 -18.50
CA PHE A 425 -11.80 26.17 -17.52
C PHE A 425 -12.62 27.33 -16.95
N ARG A 426 -13.94 27.14 -16.82
CA ARG A 426 -14.88 28.12 -16.27
C ARG A 426 -15.78 27.45 -15.23
N SER A 427 -15.83 28.05 -14.05
CA SER A 427 -16.74 27.70 -12.96
C SER A 427 -17.03 28.94 -12.11
N THR A 428 -18.06 28.86 -11.27
CA THR A 428 -18.38 29.90 -10.27
C THR A 428 -17.22 30.09 -9.31
N GLU A 429 -16.61 29.00 -8.85
CA GLU A 429 -15.51 29.01 -7.89
C GLU A 429 -14.24 29.61 -8.49
N ILE A 430 -13.91 29.27 -9.75
CA ILE A 430 -12.80 29.93 -10.45
C ILE A 430 -13.05 31.44 -10.53
N THR A 431 -14.28 31.86 -10.84
CA THR A 431 -14.63 33.27 -10.95
C THR A 431 -14.54 34.00 -9.60
N GLU A 432 -15.01 33.37 -8.52
CA GLU A 432 -14.89 33.89 -7.16
C GLU A 432 -13.45 34.00 -6.71
N LEU A 433 -12.63 32.98 -6.96
CA LEU A 433 -11.20 33.00 -6.64
C LEU A 433 -10.49 34.10 -7.44
N MET A 434 -10.82 34.28 -8.72
CA MET A 434 -10.29 35.36 -9.54
C MET A 434 -10.65 36.76 -9.00
N ASN A 435 -11.85 36.90 -8.41
CA ASN A 435 -12.28 38.16 -7.77
C ASN A 435 -11.56 38.43 -6.43
N GLN A 436 -10.99 37.40 -5.79
CA GLN A 436 -10.24 37.49 -4.55
C GLN A 436 -8.74 37.71 -4.74
N SER A 437 -8.31 38.26 -5.88
CA SER A 437 -6.91 38.57 -6.20
C SER A 437 -6.14 39.14 -4.99
N PRO A 438 -5.06 38.48 -4.51
CA PRO A 438 -4.24 38.97 -3.40
C PRO A 438 -3.71 40.38 -3.65
N ASP A 439 -3.32 40.67 -4.89
CA ASP A 439 -2.85 41.97 -5.33
C ASP A 439 -3.93 43.04 -5.15
N ARG A 440 -5.18 42.74 -5.53
CA ARG A 440 -6.33 43.64 -5.27
C ARG A 440 -6.62 43.76 -3.77
N GLN A 441 -6.46 42.69 -2.99
CA GLN A 441 -6.60 42.71 -1.53
C GLN A 441 -5.50 43.52 -0.83
N ILE A 442 -4.34 43.75 -1.47
CA ILE A 442 -3.29 44.65 -0.99
C ILE A 442 -3.55 46.08 -1.47
N ALA A 443 -3.84 46.25 -2.76
CA ALA A 443 -4.05 47.55 -3.41
C ALA A 443 -5.22 48.33 -2.81
N ARG A 444 -6.35 47.64 -2.55
CA ARG A 444 -7.57 48.28 -2.01
C ARG A 444 -7.36 48.86 -0.61
N PRO A 445 -6.83 48.12 0.39
CA PRO A 445 -6.44 48.69 1.68
C PRO A 445 -5.31 49.71 1.57
N ALA A 446 -4.36 49.56 0.64
CA ALA A 446 -3.29 50.55 0.46
C ALA A 446 -3.84 51.94 0.11
N LEU A 447 -4.79 52.03 -0.83
CA LEU A 447 -5.47 53.29 -1.18
C LEU A 447 -6.18 53.92 0.02
N LEU A 448 -6.90 53.12 0.80
CA LEU A 448 -7.68 53.58 1.96
C LEU A 448 -6.80 53.90 3.18
N LYS A 449 -5.67 53.22 3.36
CA LYS A 449 -4.69 53.53 4.41
C LYS A 449 -3.89 54.78 4.07
N ALA A 450 -3.48 54.95 2.81
CA ALA A 450 -2.73 56.12 2.35
C ALA A 450 -3.54 57.42 2.47
N ARG A 451 -4.87 57.34 2.34
CA ARG A 451 -5.79 58.48 2.54
C ARG A 451 -6.98 58.06 3.41
N LYS A 452 -6.93 58.46 4.69
CA LYS A 452 -7.89 58.05 5.71
C LYS A 452 -9.35 58.34 5.30
N PRO A 453 -10.25 57.35 5.41
CA PRO A 453 -11.68 57.57 5.24
C PRO A 453 -12.20 58.65 6.21
N GLY A 454 -13.13 59.47 5.74
CA GLY A 454 -13.69 60.59 6.52
C GLY A 454 -12.98 61.93 6.33
N ARG A 455 -11.72 61.95 5.88
CA ARG A 455 -11.04 63.18 5.41
C ARG A 455 -10.92 63.26 3.89
N PHE A 456 -10.79 62.10 3.25
CA PHE A 456 -10.70 61.97 1.81
C PHE A 456 -11.71 60.91 1.35
N ARG A 457 -12.26 61.10 0.15
CA ARG A 457 -13.15 60.12 -0.50
C ARG A 457 -12.65 59.84 -1.91
N TYR A 458 -12.64 58.57 -2.29
CA TYR A 458 -12.50 58.17 -3.69
C TYR A 458 -13.88 58.17 -4.35
N ASN A 459 -13.95 58.54 -5.63
CA ASN A 459 -15.18 58.38 -6.42
C ASN A 459 -15.47 56.88 -6.56
N PRO A 460 -16.63 56.37 -6.12
CA PRO A 460 -16.99 54.96 -6.24
C PRO A 460 -16.89 54.42 -7.67
N GLN A 461 -17.18 55.26 -8.67
CA GLN A 461 -17.12 54.86 -10.09
C GLN A 461 -15.71 54.64 -10.62
N VAL A 462 -14.68 55.21 -9.99
CA VAL A 462 -13.28 55.13 -10.45
C VAL A 462 -12.41 54.31 -9.49
N PHE A 463 -12.95 53.96 -8.31
CA PHE A 463 -12.17 53.32 -7.25
C PHE A 463 -11.57 51.98 -7.69
N GLU A 464 -12.34 51.12 -8.36
CA GLU A 464 -11.84 49.83 -8.87
C GLU A 464 -10.74 50.04 -9.92
N THR A 465 -10.87 51.03 -10.80
CA THR A 465 -9.80 51.37 -11.77
C THR A 465 -8.51 51.82 -11.08
N LEU A 466 -8.61 52.50 -9.93
CA LEU A 466 -7.42 52.87 -9.14
C LEU A 466 -6.77 51.66 -8.48
N VAL A 467 -7.57 50.68 -8.04
CA VAL A 467 -7.07 49.40 -7.54
C VAL A 467 -6.31 48.69 -8.67
N ASP A 468 -6.90 48.61 -9.86
CA ASP A 468 -6.28 47.95 -11.02
C ASP A 468 -4.97 48.61 -11.43
N ARG A 469 -4.87 49.94 -11.40
CA ARG A 469 -3.60 50.66 -11.66
C ARG A 469 -2.48 50.30 -10.69
N ILE A 470 -2.80 49.99 -9.43
CA ILE A 470 -1.79 49.52 -8.47
C ILE A 470 -1.40 48.07 -8.77
N VAL A 471 -2.37 47.23 -9.12
CA VAL A 471 -2.12 45.84 -9.53
C VAL A 471 -1.24 45.79 -10.80
N ASP A 472 -1.48 46.69 -11.75
CA ASP A 472 -0.63 46.84 -12.94
C ASP A 472 0.81 47.14 -12.54
N CYS A 473 1.03 47.96 -11.50
CA CYS A 473 2.38 48.22 -10.99
C CYS A 473 3.02 46.94 -10.42
N PHE A 474 2.29 46.12 -9.65
CA PHE A 474 2.80 44.84 -9.16
C PHE A 474 3.16 43.88 -10.31
N SER A 475 2.38 43.90 -11.37
CA SER A 475 2.56 43.06 -12.56
C SER A 475 3.82 43.40 -13.38
N THR A 476 4.46 44.54 -13.12
CA THR A 476 5.75 44.91 -13.74
C THR A 476 6.96 44.21 -13.12
N ALA A 477 6.77 43.46 -12.03
CA ALA A 477 7.85 42.73 -11.39
C ALA A 477 8.34 41.58 -12.29
N ASP A 478 9.63 41.59 -12.60
CA ASP A 478 10.27 40.48 -13.31
C ASP A 478 10.50 39.29 -12.35
N PRO A 479 10.33 38.04 -12.81
CA PRO A 479 10.70 36.88 -12.02
C PRO A 479 12.20 36.92 -11.70
N ASP A 480 12.56 36.66 -10.44
CA ASP A 480 13.95 36.41 -10.07
C ASP A 480 14.38 35.09 -10.73
N GLU A 481 15.12 35.15 -11.85
CA GLU A 481 15.78 33.97 -12.38
C GLU A 481 16.82 33.49 -11.35
N PRO A 482 16.77 32.23 -10.89
CA PRO A 482 17.81 31.72 -10.02
C PRO A 482 19.14 31.82 -10.77
N ARG A 483 20.06 32.66 -10.25
CA ARG A 483 21.44 32.72 -10.75
C ARG A 483 21.96 31.30 -10.82
N THR A 484 22.14 30.79 -12.03
CA THR A 484 22.88 29.56 -12.28
C THR A 484 24.30 29.83 -11.83
N THR A 485 24.60 29.47 -10.58
CA THR A 485 25.98 29.31 -10.16
C THR A 485 26.53 28.16 -10.99
N PRO A 486 27.58 28.36 -11.80
CA PRO A 486 28.20 27.26 -12.52
C PRO A 486 28.63 26.21 -11.51
N SER A 487 28.21 24.99 -11.77
CA SER A 487 28.41 23.80 -10.94
C SER A 487 29.84 23.70 -10.42
N SER A 488 30.04 24.11 -9.16
CA SER A 488 31.14 23.60 -8.38
C SER A 488 30.81 22.14 -8.08
N GLN A 489 31.58 21.24 -8.69
CA GLN A 489 31.65 19.85 -8.30
C GLN A 489 31.92 19.79 -6.79
N ASN A 490 30.89 19.53 -6.00
CA ASN A 490 31.04 19.23 -4.58
C ASN A 490 30.52 17.82 -4.32
N THR A 491 31.50 16.93 -4.32
CA THR A 491 31.60 15.71 -3.51
C THR A 491 30.89 15.91 -2.18
N TYR A 492 29.86 15.11 -1.89
CA TYR A 492 29.36 14.98 -0.52
C TYR A 492 30.02 13.78 0.14
N THR A 493 31.05 14.11 0.89
CA THR A 493 31.65 13.35 1.98
C THR A 493 30.59 12.98 3.01
N GLN A 494 30.69 11.76 3.55
CA GLN A 494 29.94 11.28 4.71
C GLN A 494 30.11 12.23 5.90
N THR A 495 29.01 12.62 6.54
CA THR A 495 29.05 13.07 7.93
C THR A 495 27.89 12.48 8.74
N ALA A 496 28.24 12.20 9.99
CA ALA A 496 27.61 11.28 10.91
C ALA A 496 26.15 11.57 11.30
N VAL A 497 25.47 10.45 11.55
CA VAL A 497 24.27 10.22 12.35
C VAL A 497 24.10 11.23 13.49
N SER A 498 22.96 11.92 13.51
CA SER A 498 22.37 12.50 14.71
C SER A 498 20.96 11.92 14.87
N THR A 499 20.77 11.18 15.95
CA THR A 499 19.54 10.50 16.37
C THR A 499 18.41 11.51 16.64
N PRO A 500 17.17 11.28 16.18
CA PRO A 500 16.03 12.07 16.63
C PRO A 500 15.55 11.62 18.02
N PRO A 501 15.01 12.53 18.85
CA PRO A 501 14.58 12.24 20.20
C PRO A 501 13.32 11.37 20.21
N SER A 502 13.31 10.42 21.14
CA SER A 502 12.22 9.53 21.49
C SER A 502 10.98 10.29 21.97
N THR A 503 9.90 10.28 21.20
CA THR A 503 8.57 10.64 21.69
C THR A 503 7.82 9.39 22.15
N GLN A 504 7.55 9.37 23.44
CA GLN A 504 6.76 8.34 24.12
C GLN A 504 5.34 8.30 23.54
N SER A 505 4.92 7.09 23.18
CA SER A 505 3.56 6.77 22.80
C SER A 505 2.66 6.80 24.03
N THR A 506 1.81 7.82 24.15
CA THR A 506 0.59 7.74 24.97
C THR A 506 -0.54 7.25 24.08
N ALA A 507 -0.95 6.02 24.33
CA ALA A 507 -2.14 5.40 23.75
C ALA A 507 -3.40 6.10 24.30
N ASN A 508 -4.15 6.77 23.43
CA ASN A 508 -5.55 7.07 23.68
C ASN A 508 -6.38 6.39 22.58
N GLY A 509 -7.04 5.30 22.97
CA GLY A 509 -8.02 4.62 22.14
C GLY A 509 -9.23 5.52 21.97
N VAL A 510 -9.46 5.97 20.73
CA VAL A 510 -10.75 6.50 20.32
C VAL A 510 -11.52 5.35 19.68
N ARG A 511 -12.60 4.94 20.36
CA ARG A 511 -13.61 4.02 19.84
C ARG A 511 -14.30 4.67 18.63
N CYS A 512 -14.39 3.93 17.53
CA CYS A 512 -15.47 4.09 16.55
C CYS A 512 -16.59 3.12 16.90
#